data_AF-A0A4R3AFT1-F1
#
_entry.id   AF-A0A4R3AFT1-F1
#
_cell.length_a   1.000
_cell.length_b   1.000
_cell.length_c   1.000
_cell.angle_alpha   90.00
_cell.angle_beta   90.00
_cell.angle_gamma   90.00
#
_symmetry.space_group_name_H-M   'P 1'
#
loop_
_entity.id
_entity.type
_entity.pdbx_description
1 polymer ?
#
loop_
_entity_poly.entity_id
_entity_poly.type
_entity_poly.pdbx_seq_one_letter_code
_entity_poly.pdbx_strand_id
1 'polypeptide(L)'
;MRLLLKYYLFNAITFIYNLCIYELLHYFLSNYMDRLLLSVISHLLTIPFSFFINCIYCFPFSNIYAKEKFIRFIVATLFYFAFHFLFFLIVSHYAFTDFSNHFITTILSSILNFFVLKLFVFKITSKITTNGADRITIIPHADDFGVATEISQNILDCVSNGSISRVSMICNTNTFLQDELSKHSTALTYAFHINLVEGKPISNKLAVSSLLNENGEFKSSFFTYTLRYYFSSNKNKKILRNEVKIEIESQLKKYQELTKNKEIHIDGHTHIHMIPFILNIIIQLKKQYNIKSIRLPREKFYFGAGLRDYFSSNLIKHLVLNILSEIQIRKIKKEGFKHNDYLIGILSTGSMSVSSLTNAVDSLSRKKQNMIVEILFHPGFVNDRNNIEWTKNNIFIDYYSNFQRIKEKEMLFSKEYKCLLNTFHIVNRL
;
A
#
# COMPACT_ATOMS: atom_id res chain seq x y z
N MET A 1 7.15 -21.32 -10.27
CA MET A 1 8.48 -21.97 -10.27
C MET A 1 9.16 -21.88 -11.64
N ARG A 2 8.64 -22.50 -12.71
CA ARG A 2 9.26 -22.43 -14.06
C ARG A 2 9.62 -21.02 -14.56
N LEU A 3 8.71 -20.05 -14.38
CA LEU A 3 8.96 -18.65 -14.79
C LEU A 3 10.06 -17.95 -13.98
N LEU A 4 10.15 -18.28 -12.69
CA LEU A 4 11.19 -17.74 -11.80
C LEU A 4 12.56 -18.31 -12.17
N LEU A 5 12.64 -19.61 -12.50
CA LEU A 5 13.86 -20.24 -13.00
C LEU A 5 14.35 -19.60 -14.32
N LYS A 6 13.43 -19.36 -15.26
CA LYS A 6 13.76 -18.61 -16.48
C LYS A 6 14.31 -17.22 -16.15
N TYR A 7 13.63 -16.49 -15.27
CA TYR A 7 14.09 -15.18 -14.83
C TYR A 7 15.52 -15.19 -14.28
N TYR A 8 15.87 -16.15 -13.42
CA TYR A 8 17.24 -16.28 -12.92
C TYR A 8 18.26 -16.60 -14.02
N LEU A 9 17.94 -17.56 -14.89
CA LEU A 9 18.83 -17.96 -15.99
C LEU A 9 19.13 -16.78 -16.92
N PHE A 10 18.10 -16.06 -17.34
CA PHE A 10 18.25 -14.97 -18.30
C PHE A 10 18.80 -13.70 -17.65
N ASN A 11 18.56 -13.45 -16.37
CA ASN A 11 19.22 -12.34 -15.67
C ASN A 11 20.71 -12.60 -15.38
N ALA A 12 21.15 -13.86 -15.30
CA ALA A 12 22.59 -14.15 -15.26
C ALA A 12 23.30 -13.62 -16.53
N ILE A 13 22.64 -13.68 -17.69
CA ILE A 13 23.15 -13.09 -18.95
C ILE A 13 23.25 -11.57 -18.81
N THR A 14 22.28 -10.91 -18.18
CA THR A 14 22.33 -9.45 -17.96
C THR A 14 23.45 -9.03 -17.01
N PHE A 15 23.78 -9.88 -16.02
CA PHE A 15 24.91 -9.66 -15.12
C PHE A 15 26.25 -9.81 -15.86
N ILE A 16 26.41 -10.87 -16.68
CA ILE A 16 27.61 -11.05 -17.51
C ILE A 16 27.77 -9.88 -18.47
N TYR A 17 26.68 -9.43 -19.11
CA TYR A 17 26.68 -8.26 -19.98
C TYR A 17 27.17 -7.00 -19.25
N ASN A 18 26.67 -6.73 -18.04
CA ASN A 18 27.13 -5.61 -17.20
C ASN A 18 28.63 -5.70 -16.90
N LEU A 19 29.14 -6.89 -16.56
CA LEU A 19 30.56 -7.08 -16.30
C LEU A 19 31.40 -6.78 -17.56
N CYS A 20 30.99 -7.30 -18.72
CA CYS A 20 31.66 -7.01 -19.99
C CYS A 20 31.66 -5.52 -20.34
N ILE A 21 30.53 -4.83 -20.14
CA ILE A 21 30.45 -3.38 -20.38
C ILE A 21 31.34 -2.63 -19.40
N TYR A 22 31.39 -3.04 -18.13
CA TYR A 22 32.28 -2.42 -17.14
C TYR A 22 33.75 -2.58 -17.53
N GLU A 23 34.19 -3.78 -17.90
CA GLU A 23 35.57 -4.03 -18.33
C GLU A 23 35.92 -3.22 -19.59
N LEU A 24 35.00 -3.12 -20.55
CA LEU A 24 35.18 -2.30 -21.75
C LEU A 24 35.34 -0.82 -21.40
N LEU A 25 34.44 -0.28 -20.56
CA LEU A 25 34.50 1.11 -20.10
C LEU A 25 35.78 1.37 -19.31
N HIS A 26 36.17 0.45 -18.44
CA HIS A 26 37.40 0.56 -17.66
C HIS A 26 38.62 0.57 -18.57
N TYR A 27 38.69 -0.32 -19.57
CA TYR A 27 39.80 -0.35 -20.53
C TYR A 27 39.99 0.99 -21.28
N PHE A 28 38.90 1.63 -21.71
CA PHE A 28 38.98 2.86 -22.51
C PHE A 28 38.99 4.16 -21.69
N LEU A 29 38.37 4.16 -20.51
CA LEU A 29 38.04 5.40 -19.78
C LEU A 29 38.62 5.45 -18.37
N SER A 30 39.38 4.45 -17.90
CA SER A 30 39.96 4.45 -16.54
C SER A 30 40.87 5.65 -16.25
N ASN A 31 41.45 6.25 -17.29
CA ASN A 31 42.31 7.43 -17.16
C ASN A 31 41.53 8.74 -16.99
N TYR A 32 40.22 8.73 -17.26
CA TYR A 32 39.36 9.92 -17.26
C TYR A 32 38.24 9.86 -16.22
N MET A 33 37.88 8.67 -15.74
CA MET A 33 36.73 8.44 -14.89
C MET A 33 37.09 7.44 -13.79
N ASP A 34 36.60 7.69 -12.57
CA ASP A 34 36.81 6.76 -11.47
C ASP A 34 35.98 5.46 -11.65
N ARG A 35 36.36 4.43 -10.89
CA ARG A 35 35.70 3.11 -10.94
C ARG A 35 34.22 3.17 -10.59
N LEU A 36 33.81 4.08 -9.72
CA LEU A 36 32.42 4.22 -9.30
C LEU A 36 31.57 4.73 -10.47
N LEU A 37 32.04 5.77 -11.15
CA LEU A 37 31.34 6.37 -12.28
C LEU A 37 31.27 5.39 -13.46
N LEU A 38 32.34 4.65 -13.73
CA LEU A 38 32.36 3.57 -14.73
C LEU A 38 31.34 2.47 -14.40
N SER A 39 31.25 2.08 -13.14
CA SER A 39 30.25 1.11 -12.66
C SER A 39 28.83 1.64 -12.87
N VAL A 40 28.55 2.90 -12.51
CA VAL A 40 27.24 3.53 -12.71
C VAL A 40 26.85 3.54 -14.20
N ILE A 41 27.77 3.94 -15.08
CA ILE A 41 27.51 3.95 -16.53
C ILE A 41 27.25 2.55 -17.06
N SER A 42 28.03 1.55 -16.63
CA SER A 42 27.81 0.16 -17.01
C SER A 42 26.42 -0.34 -16.59
N HIS A 43 25.96 0.02 -15.39
CA HIS A 43 24.62 -0.33 -14.94
C HIS A 43 23.54 0.35 -15.80
N LEU A 44 23.69 1.65 -16.12
CA LEU A 44 22.75 2.38 -16.98
C LEU A 44 22.65 1.76 -18.38
N LEU A 45 23.78 1.37 -18.97
CA LEU A 45 23.82 0.71 -20.28
C LEU A 45 23.24 -0.72 -20.26
N THR A 46 23.25 -1.37 -19.09
CA THR A 46 22.63 -2.69 -18.91
C THR A 46 21.10 -2.63 -18.89
N ILE A 47 20.48 -1.50 -18.51
CA ILE A 47 19.02 -1.42 -18.34
C ILE A 47 18.23 -1.76 -19.62
N PRO A 48 18.54 -1.18 -20.81
CA PRO A 48 17.84 -1.53 -22.04
C PRO A 48 18.02 -2.99 -22.44
N PHE A 49 19.23 -3.53 -22.28
CA PHE A 49 19.52 -4.94 -22.58
C PHE A 49 18.74 -5.87 -21.63
N SER A 50 18.74 -5.56 -20.34
CA SER A 50 17.99 -6.32 -19.33
C SER A 50 16.48 -6.28 -19.59
N PHE A 51 15.95 -5.12 -19.99
CA PHE A 51 14.56 -5.01 -20.44
C PHE A 51 14.30 -5.96 -21.61
N PHE A 52 15.10 -5.88 -22.67
CA PHE A 52 14.94 -6.71 -23.86
C PHE A 52 15.01 -8.22 -23.56
N ILE A 53 15.97 -8.66 -22.75
CA ILE A 53 16.10 -10.05 -22.31
C ILE A 53 14.85 -10.50 -21.53
N ASN A 54 14.40 -9.69 -20.57
CA ASN A 54 13.19 -10.00 -19.82
C ASN A 54 11.94 -10.03 -20.71
N CYS A 55 11.88 -9.17 -21.73
CA CYS A 55 10.78 -9.13 -22.68
C CYS A 55 10.71 -10.40 -23.54
N ILE A 56 11.83 -10.88 -24.08
CA ILE A 56 11.83 -12.04 -24.99
C ILE A 56 11.64 -13.34 -24.21
N TYR A 57 12.38 -13.51 -23.13
CA TYR A 57 12.57 -14.84 -22.55
C TYR A 57 11.75 -15.08 -21.27
N CYS A 58 11.45 -14.01 -20.52
CA CYS A 58 10.76 -14.11 -19.24
C CYS A 58 9.29 -13.71 -19.36
N PHE A 59 8.99 -12.59 -20.03
CA PHE A 59 7.69 -11.94 -20.03
C PHE A 59 7.31 -11.41 -21.43
N PRO A 60 7.06 -12.31 -22.40
CA PRO A 60 6.67 -11.92 -23.76
C PRO A 60 5.44 -10.99 -23.76
N PHE A 61 5.51 -9.92 -24.53
CA PHE A 61 4.46 -8.90 -24.63
C PHE A 61 4.36 -8.29 -26.03
N SER A 62 3.22 -7.63 -26.32
CA SER A 62 2.98 -6.94 -27.58
C SER A 62 3.64 -5.55 -27.64
N ASN A 63 4.26 -5.19 -28.78
CA ASN A 63 4.95 -3.90 -29.00
C ASN A 63 4.11 -2.64 -28.72
N ILE A 64 2.78 -2.73 -28.72
CA ILE A 64 1.84 -1.62 -28.52
C ILE A 64 2.09 -0.83 -27.21
N TYR A 65 2.71 -1.44 -26.20
CA TYR A 65 2.96 -0.79 -24.89
C TYR A 65 4.46 -0.70 -24.53
N ALA A 66 5.37 -0.79 -25.51
CA ALA A 66 6.81 -0.87 -25.26
C ALA A 66 7.34 0.31 -24.44
N LYS A 67 6.96 1.55 -24.78
CA LYS A 67 7.40 2.76 -24.06
C LYS A 67 6.96 2.78 -22.59
N GLU A 68 5.68 2.51 -22.32
CA GLU A 68 5.14 2.45 -20.96
C GLU A 68 5.83 1.37 -20.12
N LYS A 69 6.01 0.17 -20.70
CA LYS A 69 6.69 -0.94 -20.02
C LYS A 69 8.16 -0.63 -19.76
N PHE A 70 8.84 0.03 -20.68
CA PHE A 70 10.23 0.44 -20.49
C PHE A 70 10.37 1.43 -19.34
N ILE A 71 9.48 2.44 -19.25
CA ILE A 71 9.46 3.37 -18.11
C ILE A 71 9.22 2.61 -16.80
N ARG A 72 8.21 1.73 -16.75
CA ARG A 72 7.96 0.89 -15.57
C ARG A 72 9.15 0.00 -15.21
N PHE A 73 9.90 -0.47 -16.21
CA PHE A 73 11.10 -1.29 -16.00
C PHE A 73 12.26 -0.49 -15.40
N ILE A 74 12.49 0.74 -15.85
CA ILE A 74 13.47 1.65 -15.22
C ILE A 74 13.12 1.86 -13.75
N VAL A 75 11.85 2.16 -13.47
CA VAL A 75 11.35 2.34 -12.10
C VAL A 75 11.56 1.07 -11.25
N ALA A 76 11.23 -0.11 -11.79
CA ALA A 76 11.47 -1.39 -11.12
C ALA A 76 12.96 -1.65 -10.85
N THR A 77 13.85 -1.21 -11.73
CA THR A 77 15.29 -1.39 -11.59
C THR A 77 15.86 -0.52 -10.47
N LEU A 78 15.46 0.75 -10.39
CA LEU A 78 15.83 1.63 -9.28
C LEU A 78 15.36 1.07 -7.93
N PHE A 79 14.16 0.50 -7.92
CA PHE A 79 13.58 -0.14 -6.75
C PHE A 79 14.37 -1.37 -6.30
N TYR A 80 14.83 -2.20 -7.25
CA TYR A 80 15.67 -3.35 -6.94
C TYR A 80 16.92 -2.95 -6.16
N PHE A 81 17.62 -1.89 -6.57
CA PHE A 81 18.82 -1.41 -5.87
C PHE A 81 18.50 -0.94 -4.44
N ALA A 82 17.43 -0.16 -4.26
CA ALA A 82 17.02 0.31 -2.94
C ALA A 82 16.70 -0.85 -1.98
N PHE A 83 15.95 -1.86 -2.46
CA PHE A 83 15.62 -3.04 -1.65
C PHE A 83 16.80 -3.96 -1.41
N HIS A 84 17.71 -4.09 -2.38
CA HIS A 84 18.94 -4.84 -2.20
C HIS A 84 19.78 -4.23 -1.08
N PHE A 85 19.98 -2.90 -1.09
CA PHE A 85 20.68 -2.21 -0.01
C PHE A 85 19.98 -2.36 1.34
N LEU A 86 18.65 -2.21 1.39
CA LEU A 86 17.88 -2.39 2.61
C LEU A 86 17.99 -3.81 3.17
N PHE A 87 17.86 -4.84 2.31
CA PHE A 87 18.05 -6.23 2.74
C PHE A 87 19.47 -6.48 3.22
N PHE A 88 20.48 -5.87 2.59
CA PHE A 88 21.86 -5.99 3.04
C PHE A 88 22.03 -5.48 4.47
N LEU A 89 21.49 -4.29 4.78
CA LEU A 89 21.53 -3.71 6.13
C LEU A 89 20.79 -4.58 7.17
N ILE A 90 19.68 -5.21 6.77
CA ILE A 90 18.90 -6.07 7.67
C ILE A 90 19.68 -7.36 7.94
N VAL A 91 20.19 -8.00 6.88
CA VAL A 91 20.86 -9.30 6.99
C VAL A 91 22.19 -9.16 7.73
N SER A 92 22.93 -8.06 7.52
CA SER A 92 24.19 -7.78 8.22
C SER A 92 24.01 -7.65 9.73
N HIS A 93 22.82 -7.28 10.21
CA HIS A 93 22.50 -7.23 11.63
C HIS A 93 22.49 -8.63 12.30
N TYR A 94 22.35 -9.71 11.53
CA TYR A 94 22.29 -11.08 12.05
C TYR A 94 23.66 -11.77 12.12
N ALA A 95 24.76 -11.02 12.00
CA ALA A 95 26.14 -11.50 12.18
C ALA A 95 26.51 -12.74 11.33
N PHE A 96 25.95 -12.90 10.14
CA PHE A 96 26.46 -13.88 9.18
C PHE A 96 27.80 -13.40 8.58
N THR A 97 28.53 -14.32 7.95
CA THR A 97 29.71 -13.97 7.14
C THR A 97 29.33 -13.03 5.99
N ASP A 98 30.26 -12.18 5.53
CA ASP A 98 30.01 -11.23 4.43
C ASP A 98 29.50 -11.92 3.16
N PHE A 99 30.05 -13.10 2.85
CA PHE A 99 29.58 -13.93 1.75
C PHE A 99 28.11 -14.34 1.92
N SER A 100 27.74 -14.83 3.11
CA SER A 100 26.37 -15.23 3.41
C SER A 100 25.41 -14.04 3.36
N ASN A 101 25.84 -12.88 3.88
CA ASN A 101 25.08 -11.64 3.82
C ASN A 101 24.76 -11.25 2.37
N HIS A 102 25.77 -11.19 1.50
CA HIS A 102 25.58 -10.87 0.09
C HIS A 102 24.74 -11.91 -0.65
N PHE A 103 24.96 -13.19 -0.38
CA PHE A 103 24.22 -14.28 -1.03
C PHE A 103 22.73 -14.23 -0.68
N ILE A 104 22.39 -14.15 0.61
CA ILE A 104 21.00 -14.07 1.09
C ILE A 104 20.33 -12.80 0.54
N THR A 105 21.01 -11.66 0.60
CA THR A 105 20.51 -10.38 0.08
C THR A 105 20.18 -10.48 -1.41
N THR A 106 21.08 -11.05 -2.20
CA THR A 106 20.91 -11.22 -3.65
C THR A 106 19.73 -12.11 -3.99
N ILE A 107 19.54 -13.20 -3.25
CA ILE A 107 18.38 -14.08 -3.43
C ILE A 107 17.09 -13.33 -3.12
N LEU A 108 17.00 -12.67 -1.95
CA LEU A 108 15.79 -11.98 -1.51
C LEU A 108 15.42 -10.81 -2.45
N SER A 109 16.41 -9.99 -2.84
CA SER A 109 16.19 -8.88 -3.78
C SER A 109 15.77 -9.39 -5.16
N SER A 110 16.35 -10.49 -5.64
CA SER A 110 16.01 -11.08 -6.94
C SER A 110 14.61 -11.66 -6.97
N ILE A 111 14.18 -12.36 -5.91
CA ILE A 111 12.79 -12.85 -5.78
C ILE A 111 11.82 -11.67 -5.78
N LEU A 112 12.11 -10.62 -5.02
CA LEU A 112 11.27 -9.43 -4.99
C LEU A 112 11.18 -8.77 -6.37
N ASN A 113 12.31 -8.58 -7.05
CA ASN A 113 12.34 -7.98 -8.38
C ASN A 113 11.57 -8.80 -9.40
N PHE A 114 11.64 -10.13 -9.35
CA PHE A 114 10.81 -10.99 -10.20
C PHE A 114 9.31 -10.67 -10.05
N PHE A 115 8.82 -10.51 -8.81
CA PHE A 115 7.43 -10.17 -8.57
C PHE A 115 7.10 -8.74 -9.01
N VAL A 116 8.00 -7.79 -8.79
CA VAL A 116 7.85 -6.41 -9.30
C VAL A 116 7.74 -6.43 -10.82
N LEU A 117 8.70 -7.02 -11.53
CA LEU A 117 8.65 -7.11 -13.00
C LEU A 117 7.36 -7.79 -13.49
N LYS A 118 7.01 -8.94 -12.89
CA LYS A 118 5.82 -9.69 -13.30
C LYS A 118 4.53 -8.91 -13.10
N LEU A 119 4.36 -8.24 -11.97
CA LEU A 119 3.09 -7.64 -11.55
C LEU A 119 2.95 -6.17 -11.94
N PHE A 120 4.07 -5.43 -11.94
CA PHE A 120 4.11 -4.00 -12.24
C PHE A 120 4.45 -3.72 -13.71
N VAL A 121 5.50 -4.36 -14.23
CA VAL A 121 6.02 -4.07 -15.58
C VAL A 121 5.24 -4.85 -16.65
N PHE A 122 5.13 -6.16 -16.48
CA PHE A 122 4.72 -7.05 -17.57
C PHE A 122 3.29 -7.57 -17.49
N LYS A 123 2.57 -7.30 -16.40
CA LYS A 123 1.16 -7.70 -16.26
C LYS A 123 0.33 -7.11 -17.40
N ILE A 124 -0.35 -8.00 -18.15
CA ILE A 124 -1.11 -7.67 -19.36
C ILE A 124 -2.21 -6.65 -19.04
N THR A 125 -2.13 -5.49 -19.66
CA THR A 125 -3.25 -4.54 -19.79
C THR A 125 -4.07 -4.94 -21.02
N SER A 126 -5.34 -5.27 -20.82
CA SER A 126 -6.25 -5.68 -21.89
C SER A 126 -6.59 -4.54 -22.86
N LYS A 127 -6.98 -4.95 -24.07
CA LYS A 127 -7.38 -4.18 -25.26
C LYS A 127 -8.25 -2.94 -24.97
N ILE A 128 -7.92 -1.84 -25.65
CA ILE A 128 -8.55 -0.51 -25.57
C ILE A 128 -9.90 -0.51 -26.30
N THR A 129 -10.97 -0.08 -25.62
CA THR A 129 -12.22 0.43 -26.22
C THR A 129 -12.81 1.49 -25.29
N THR A 130 -13.35 2.57 -25.84
CA THR A 130 -13.57 3.87 -25.19
C THR A 130 -14.96 4.11 -24.57
N ASN A 131 -15.71 3.07 -24.21
CA ASN A 131 -17.05 3.24 -23.58
C ASN A 131 -17.15 2.39 -22.30
N GLY A 132 -16.62 2.88 -21.16
CA GLY A 132 -16.42 2.07 -19.95
C GLY A 132 -16.95 2.62 -18.61
N ALA A 133 -17.43 3.87 -18.56
CA ALA A 133 -17.88 4.49 -17.30
C ALA A 133 -19.06 3.75 -16.66
N ASP A 134 -20.03 3.29 -17.46
CA ASP A 134 -21.23 2.57 -17.01
C ASP A 134 -20.95 1.24 -16.28
N ARG A 135 -19.71 0.76 -16.28
CA ARG A 135 -19.30 -0.53 -15.69
C ARG A 135 -18.53 -0.37 -14.38
N ILE A 136 -18.23 0.86 -13.98
CA ILE A 136 -17.51 1.14 -12.74
C ILE A 136 -18.51 1.59 -11.68
N THR A 137 -18.63 0.77 -10.64
CA THR A 137 -19.27 1.18 -9.40
C THR A 137 -18.19 1.69 -8.45
N ILE A 138 -18.38 2.87 -7.88
CA ILE A 138 -17.40 3.49 -6.98
C ILE A 138 -17.88 3.52 -5.53
N ILE A 139 -16.92 3.44 -4.61
CA ILE A 139 -17.08 3.68 -3.19
C ILE A 139 -16.11 4.81 -2.80
N PRO A 140 -16.55 6.08 -2.79
CA PRO A 140 -15.78 7.17 -2.22
C PRO A 140 -15.62 6.97 -0.71
N HIS A 141 -14.38 6.89 -0.24
CA HIS A 141 -14.03 6.41 1.10
C HIS A 141 -13.02 7.35 1.76
N ALA A 142 -13.34 7.85 2.96
CA ALA A 142 -12.41 8.62 3.78
C ALA A 142 -11.80 7.77 4.92
N ASP A 143 -10.48 7.77 5.05
CA ASP A 143 -9.77 7.17 6.20
C ASP A 143 -9.61 8.18 7.36
N ASP A 144 -9.09 7.71 8.50
CA ASP A 144 -8.72 8.51 9.68
C ASP A 144 -9.87 9.14 10.49
N PHE A 145 -11.09 8.62 10.39
CA PHE A 145 -12.15 9.06 11.30
C PHE A 145 -11.85 8.65 12.73
N GLY A 146 -12.00 9.60 13.65
CA GLY A 146 -11.61 9.43 15.03
C GLY A 146 -10.18 9.83 15.34
N VAL A 147 -9.37 10.37 14.41
CA VAL A 147 -8.00 10.83 14.71
C VAL A 147 -7.95 12.18 15.44
N ALA A 148 -8.82 13.11 15.04
CA ALA A 148 -9.03 14.39 15.71
C ALA A 148 -10.48 14.85 15.48
N THR A 149 -10.99 15.73 16.32
CA THR A 149 -12.34 16.31 16.17
C THR A 149 -12.46 17.03 14.83
N GLU A 150 -11.47 17.84 14.46
CA GLU A 150 -11.46 18.59 13.21
C GLU A 150 -11.47 17.65 12.01
N ILE A 151 -10.61 16.61 11.99
CA ILE A 151 -10.59 15.63 10.90
C ILE A 151 -11.94 14.92 10.79
N SER A 152 -12.51 14.49 11.91
CA SER A 152 -13.80 13.79 11.94
C SER A 152 -14.93 14.68 11.42
N GLN A 153 -15.00 15.94 11.85
CA GLN A 153 -15.97 16.91 11.36
C GLN A 153 -15.79 17.18 9.85
N ASN A 154 -14.55 17.36 9.39
CA ASN A 154 -14.26 17.56 7.96
C ASN A 154 -14.71 16.37 7.10
N ILE A 155 -14.53 15.12 7.59
CA ILE A 155 -15.04 13.91 6.94
C ILE A 155 -16.57 13.92 6.91
N LEU A 156 -17.22 14.29 8.01
CA LEU A 156 -18.67 14.36 8.11
C LEU A 156 -19.28 15.45 7.22
N ASP A 157 -18.60 16.58 7.04
CA ASP A 157 -18.99 17.60 6.06
C ASP A 157 -18.95 17.01 4.63
N CYS A 158 -17.91 16.23 4.30
CA CYS A 158 -17.79 15.57 2.99
C CYS A 158 -18.90 14.53 2.77
N VAL A 159 -19.27 13.79 3.83
CA VAL A 159 -20.41 12.85 3.81
C VAL A 159 -21.72 13.60 3.59
N SER A 160 -21.96 14.68 4.35
CA SER A 160 -23.19 15.48 4.28
C SER A 160 -23.37 16.15 2.91
N ASN A 161 -22.28 16.48 2.24
CA ASN A 161 -22.25 17.03 0.88
C ASN A 161 -22.35 15.96 -0.23
N GLY A 162 -22.43 14.67 0.13
CA GLY A 162 -22.53 13.55 -0.81
C GLY A 162 -21.22 13.16 -1.52
N SER A 163 -20.09 13.74 -1.12
CA SER A 163 -18.79 13.49 -1.75
C SER A 163 -18.10 12.22 -1.26
N ILE A 164 -18.46 11.75 -0.05
CA ILE A 164 -17.95 10.54 0.59
C ILE A 164 -19.12 9.65 1.00
N SER A 165 -18.97 8.34 0.81
CA SER A 165 -20.03 7.33 1.03
C SER A 165 -19.73 6.33 2.15
N ARG A 166 -18.44 6.17 2.49
CA ARG A 166 -17.94 5.26 3.52
C ARG A 166 -16.78 5.91 4.27
N VAL A 167 -16.61 5.55 5.54
CA VAL A 167 -15.59 6.12 6.41
C VAL A 167 -14.88 5.03 7.22
N SER A 168 -13.56 5.09 7.34
CA SER A 168 -12.76 4.17 8.18
C SER A 168 -12.53 4.75 9.56
N MET A 169 -12.93 4.01 10.59
CA MET A 169 -12.84 4.43 11.98
C MET A 169 -11.64 3.79 12.68
N ILE A 170 -10.77 4.60 13.25
CA ILE A 170 -9.73 4.16 14.19
C ILE A 170 -10.32 4.17 15.60
N CYS A 171 -10.28 3.02 16.27
CA CYS A 171 -10.97 2.86 17.56
C CYS A 171 -10.08 3.08 18.80
N ASN A 172 -8.76 3.13 18.63
CA ASN A 172 -7.80 3.28 19.73
C ASN A 172 -7.42 4.76 19.99
N THR A 173 -8.23 5.68 19.49
CA THR A 173 -8.12 7.13 19.73
C THR A 173 -8.99 7.50 20.94
N ASN A 174 -8.62 8.56 21.67
CA ASN A 174 -9.25 8.94 22.94
C ASN A 174 -10.70 9.48 22.79
N THR A 175 -11.28 9.91 23.92
CA THR A 175 -12.69 10.19 24.27
C THR A 175 -13.65 10.85 23.26
N PHE A 176 -13.22 11.57 22.22
CA PHE A 176 -14.13 12.31 21.32
C PHE A 176 -14.86 11.43 20.30
N LEU A 177 -14.39 10.21 20.03
CA LEU A 177 -15.02 9.32 19.05
C LEU A 177 -16.48 8.99 19.41
N GLN A 178 -16.79 8.90 20.72
CA GLN A 178 -18.16 8.69 21.20
C GLN A 178 -19.04 9.92 21.00
N ASP A 179 -18.50 11.11 21.25
CA ASP A 179 -19.21 12.37 21.08
C ASP A 179 -19.57 12.60 19.61
N GLU A 180 -18.63 12.38 18.70
CA GLU A 180 -18.87 12.52 17.25
C GLU A 180 -19.88 11.49 16.73
N LEU A 181 -19.81 10.24 17.20
CA LEU A 181 -20.80 9.22 16.85
C LEU A 181 -22.20 9.53 17.37
N SER A 182 -22.32 10.19 18.52
CA SER A 182 -23.62 10.56 19.09
C SER A 182 -24.32 11.69 18.33
N LYS A 183 -23.56 12.56 17.66
CA LYS A 183 -24.06 13.73 16.93
C LYS A 183 -24.54 13.42 15.51
N HIS A 184 -24.11 12.30 14.92
CA HIS A 184 -24.35 12.01 13.50
C HIS A 184 -25.19 10.75 13.28
N SER A 185 -26.16 10.84 12.36
CA SER A 185 -27.19 9.82 12.17
C SER A 185 -26.66 8.47 11.67
N THR A 186 -27.36 7.41 12.06
CA THR A 186 -27.11 5.97 11.84
C THR A 186 -27.02 5.50 10.38
N ALA A 187 -27.10 6.40 9.39
CA ALA A 187 -27.03 6.04 7.98
C ALA A 187 -25.59 5.88 7.44
N LEU A 188 -24.57 6.37 8.16
CA LEU A 188 -23.17 6.27 7.72
C LEU A 188 -22.64 4.83 7.88
N THR A 189 -22.06 4.29 6.81
CA THR A 189 -21.39 2.98 6.88
C THR A 189 -19.94 3.20 7.31
N TYR A 190 -19.61 2.73 8.51
CA TYR A 190 -18.24 2.72 9.04
C TYR A 190 -17.51 1.43 8.65
N ALA A 191 -16.25 1.55 8.26
CA ALA A 191 -15.29 0.47 8.19
C ALA A 191 -14.48 0.39 9.49
N PHE A 192 -14.12 -0.82 9.90
CA PHE A 192 -13.20 -1.04 11.01
C PHE A 192 -11.75 -0.88 10.52
N HIS A 193 -11.13 0.25 10.89
CA HIS A 193 -9.77 0.61 10.49
C HIS A 193 -8.77 0.06 11.50
N ILE A 194 -8.26 -1.14 11.25
CA ILE A 194 -7.30 -1.78 12.16
C ILE A 194 -6.07 -0.89 12.31
N ASN A 195 -5.74 -0.49 13.53
CA ASN A 195 -4.53 0.24 13.83
C ASN A 195 -3.60 -0.59 14.72
N LEU A 196 -2.37 -0.81 14.27
CA LEU A 196 -1.34 -1.52 15.05
C LEU A 196 -0.02 -0.75 15.06
N VAL A 197 -0.01 0.48 14.54
CA VAL A 197 1.22 1.24 14.22
C VAL A 197 1.26 2.61 14.89
N GLU A 198 0.13 3.10 15.41
CA GLU A 198 0.03 4.43 16.00
C GLU A 198 -0.72 4.45 17.34
N GLY A 199 -0.21 5.22 18.30
CA GLY A 199 -0.85 5.40 19.60
C GLY A 199 -0.81 4.17 20.49
N LYS A 200 -1.62 4.18 21.54
CA LYS A 200 -1.69 3.12 22.57
C LYS A 200 -2.65 2.00 22.15
N PRO A 201 -2.45 0.76 22.64
CA PRO A 201 -3.40 -0.33 22.42
C PRO A 201 -4.67 -0.12 23.24
N ILE A 202 -5.78 -0.74 22.79
CA ILE A 202 -7.00 -0.87 23.60
C ILE A 202 -6.87 -2.00 24.61
N SER A 203 -6.17 -3.07 24.24
CA SER A 203 -5.94 -4.21 25.11
C SER A 203 -5.07 -3.86 26.33
N ASN A 204 -5.09 -4.73 27.34
CA ASN A 204 -4.20 -4.61 28.49
C ASN A 204 -2.74 -4.64 28.02
N LYS A 205 -1.98 -3.58 28.34
CA LYS A 205 -0.58 -3.41 27.94
C LYS A 205 0.32 -4.58 28.34
N LEU A 206 0.03 -5.27 29.45
CA LEU A 206 0.80 -6.45 29.87
C LEU A 206 0.59 -7.63 28.91
N ALA A 207 -0.62 -7.77 28.36
CA ALA A 207 -0.97 -8.83 27.42
C ALA A 207 -0.41 -8.60 26.01
N VAL A 208 0.06 -7.39 25.69
CA VAL A 208 0.59 -7.01 24.38
C VAL A 208 1.94 -6.27 24.47
N SER A 209 2.69 -6.52 25.53
CA SER A 209 3.92 -5.76 25.85
C SER A 209 4.97 -5.80 24.74
N SER A 210 5.05 -6.88 23.96
CA SER A 210 5.99 -6.95 22.83
C SER A 210 5.63 -6.01 21.68
N LEU A 211 4.39 -5.52 21.60
CA LEU A 211 3.95 -4.56 20.57
C LEU A 211 4.37 -3.12 20.88
N LEU A 212 4.75 -2.82 22.13
CA LEU A 212 4.82 -1.46 22.64
C LEU A 212 6.26 -0.95 22.80
N ASN A 213 6.42 0.37 22.70
CA ASN A 213 7.61 1.13 23.09
C ASN A 213 7.54 1.53 24.58
N GLU A 214 8.53 2.28 25.05
CA GLU A 214 8.64 2.76 26.44
C GLU A 214 7.49 3.73 26.83
N ASN A 215 6.90 4.42 25.85
CA ASN A 215 5.71 5.26 26.06
C ASN A 215 4.41 4.44 26.13
N GLY A 216 4.47 3.12 25.91
CA GLY A 216 3.31 2.24 25.83
C GLY A 216 2.52 2.38 24.53
N GLU A 217 3.13 2.92 23.48
CA GLU A 217 2.55 3.06 22.13
C GLU A 217 3.09 1.98 21.19
N PHE A 218 2.38 1.69 20.10
CA PHE A 218 2.87 0.74 19.09
C PHE A 218 4.24 1.16 18.55
N LYS A 219 5.19 0.22 18.56
CA LYS A 219 6.58 0.49 18.13
C LYS A 219 6.91 0.05 16.71
N SER A 220 5.95 -0.54 16.00
CA SER A 220 6.21 -1.21 14.72
C SER A 220 5.41 -0.56 13.60
N SER A 221 6.07 -0.36 12.46
CA SER A 221 5.47 0.02 11.19
C SER A 221 5.14 -1.23 10.37
N PHE A 222 4.48 -1.04 9.23
CA PHE A 222 4.21 -2.11 8.27
C PHE A 222 5.43 -3.01 7.99
N PHE A 223 6.57 -2.38 7.69
CA PHE A 223 7.78 -3.10 7.34
C PHE A 223 8.40 -3.80 8.55
N THR A 224 8.44 -3.14 9.72
CA THR A 224 9.04 -3.76 10.91
C THR A 224 8.17 -4.89 11.47
N TYR A 225 6.84 -4.83 11.36
CA TYR A 225 5.98 -6.00 11.64
C TYR A 225 6.31 -7.19 10.74
N THR A 226 6.48 -6.92 9.44
CA THR A 226 6.85 -7.95 8.47
C THR A 226 8.19 -8.59 8.86
N LEU A 227 9.21 -7.78 9.13
CA LEU A 227 10.53 -8.29 9.54
C LEU A 227 10.46 -9.08 10.85
N ARG A 228 9.87 -8.50 11.89
CA ARG A 228 9.72 -9.14 13.20
C ARG A 228 9.01 -10.48 13.09
N TYR A 229 8.00 -10.60 12.24
CA TYR A 229 7.31 -11.88 12.09
C TYR A 229 8.12 -12.91 11.29
N TYR A 230 8.72 -12.54 10.16
CA TYR A 230 9.36 -13.53 9.29
C TYR A 230 10.77 -13.94 9.72
N PHE A 231 11.51 -13.05 10.40
CA PHE A 231 12.91 -13.26 10.81
C PHE A 231 13.10 -13.54 12.31
N SER A 232 12.03 -13.71 13.08
CA SER A 232 12.14 -14.11 14.49
C SER A 232 12.12 -15.63 14.71
N SER A 233 12.54 -16.08 15.89
CA SER A 233 12.36 -17.47 16.34
C SER A 233 10.88 -17.87 16.39
N ASN A 234 10.57 -19.17 16.27
CA ASN A 234 9.19 -19.68 16.33
C ASN A 234 8.45 -19.25 17.61
N LYS A 235 9.16 -19.18 18.75
CA LYS A 235 8.62 -18.67 20.02
C LYS A 235 8.15 -17.23 19.87
N ASN A 236 9.00 -16.36 19.34
CA ASN A 236 8.69 -14.94 19.15
C ASN A 236 7.59 -14.72 18.11
N LYS A 237 7.53 -15.54 17.05
CA LYS A 237 6.41 -15.51 16.08
C LYS A 237 5.07 -15.83 16.76
N LYS A 238 5.04 -16.83 17.64
CA LYS A 238 3.82 -17.21 18.38
C LYS A 238 3.37 -16.10 19.33
N ILE A 239 4.31 -15.49 20.07
CA ILE A 239 4.04 -14.35 20.96
C ILE A 239 3.46 -13.20 20.13
N LEU A 240 4.18 -12.73 19.10
CA LEU A 240 3.74 -11.61 18.26
C LEU A 240 2.35 -11.85 17.65
N ARG A 241 2.10 -13.05 17.13
CA ARG A 241 0.79 -13.42 16.58
C ARG A 241 -0.32 -13.36 17.63
N ASN A 242 -0.05 -13.85 18.84
CA ASN A 242 -1.02 -13.87 19.92
C ASN A 242 -1.36 -12.45 20.40
N GLU A 243 -0.34 -11.62 20.61
CA GLU A 243 -0.53 -10.24 21.05
C GLU A 243 -1.27 -9.40 20.00
N VAL A 244 -0.92 -9.53 18.71
CA VAL A 244 -1.65 -8.85 17.61
C VAL A 244 -3.11 -9.32 17.57
N LYS A 245 -3.38 -10.61 17.78
CA LYS A 245 -4.75 -11.11 17.85
C LYS A 245 -5.52 -10.49 19.01
N ILE A 246 -4.95 -10.45 20.22
CA ILE A 246 -5.56 -9.85 21.41
C ILE A 246 -5.93 -8.40 21.15
N GLU A 247 -5.04 -7.64 20.51
CA GLU A 247 -5.30 -6.24 20.20
C GLU A 247 -6.39 -6.06 19.15
N ILE A 248 -6.34 -6.81 18.04
CA ILE A 248 -7.40 -6.75 17.00
C ILE A 248 -8.76 -7.13 17.60
N GLU A 249 -8.82 -8.16 18.46
CA GLU A 249 -10.06 -8.54 19.15
C GLU A 249 -10.56 -7.43 20.08
N SER A 250 -9.66 -6.76 20.81
CA SER A 250 -10.02 -5.63 21.69
C SER A 250 -10.57 -4.45 20.88
N GLN A 251 -9.95 -4.13 19.76
CA GLN A 251 -10.42 -3.10 18.84
C GLN A 251 -11.74 -3.44 18.16
N LEU A 252 -11.95 -4.70 17.74
CA LEU A 252 -13.22 -5.16 17.16
C LEU A 252 -14.38 -5.03 18.16
N LYS A 253 -14.16 -5.42 19.42
CA LYS A 253 -15.18 -5.27 20.47
C LYS A 253 -15.55 -3.80 20.65
N LYS A 254 -14.55 -2.92 20.77
CA LYS A 254 -14.79 -1.48 20.88
C LYS A 254 -15.53 -0.93 19.66
N TYR A 255 -15.14 -1.32 18.45
CA TYR A 255 -15.81 -0.93 17.21
C TYR A 255 -17.29 -1.35 17.19
N GLN A 256 -17.62 -2.58 17.61
CA GLN A 256 -19.00 -3.06 17.66
C GLN A 256 -19.83 -2.34 18.73
N GLU A 257 -19.24 -2.05 19.90
CA GLU A 257 -19.89 -1.24 20.94
C GLU A 257 -20.25 0.16 20.44
N LEU A 258 -19.33 0.79 19.71
CA LEU A 258 -19.48 2.15 19.20
C LEU A 258 -20.47 2.26 18.05
N THR A 259 -20.35 1.38 17.05
CA THR A 259 -21.12 1.50 15.80
C THR A 259 -22.43 0.72 15.81
N LYS A 260 -22.55 -0.29 16.69
CA LYS A 260 -23.65 -1.25 16.70
C LYS A 260 -23.85 -1.98 15.35
N ASN A 261 -22.84 -1.95 14.47
CA ASN A 261 -22.90 -2.56 13.16
C ASN A 261 -22.88 -4.09 13.26
N LYS A 262 -23.86 -4.73 12.61
CA LYS A 262 -23.94 -6.19 12.55
C LYS A 262 -22.91 -6.80 11.61
N GLU A 263 -22.59 -6.12 10.51
CA GLU A 263 -21.63 -6.58 9.50
C GLU A 263 -20.40 -5.68 9.49
N ILE A 264 -19.21 -6.28 9.50
CA ILE A 264 -17.95 -5.53 9.55
C ILE A 264 -17.27 -5.56 8.18
N HIS A 265 -16.92 -4.38 7.68
CA HIS A 265 -15.92 -4.17 6.63
C HIS A 265 -14.58 -3.85 7.28
N ILE A 266 -13.49 -4.45 6.81
CA ILE A 266 -12.14 -4.23 7.35
C ILE A 266 -11.23 -3.57 6.33
N ASP A 267 -10.51 -2.57 6.80
CA ASP A 267 -9.27 -2.09 6.23
C ASP A 267 -8.26 -1.88 7.37
N GLY A 268 -7.17 -1.16 7.12
CA GLY A 268 -6.13 -0.97 8.12
C GLY A 268 -5.38 0.32 7.92
N HIS A 269 -5.07 0.97 9.03
CA HIS A 269 -4.22 2.13 9.07
C HIS A 269 -2.84 1.75 8.54
N THR A 270 -2.36 2.49 7.54
CA THR A 270 -1.16 2.16 6.74
C THR A 270 -1.24 0.80 6.00
N HIS A 271 -2.45 0.30 5.75
CA HIS A 271 -2.75 -0.99 5.10
C HIS A 271 -2.20 -2.22 5.83
N ILE A 272 -2.04 -2.14 7.16
CA ILE A 272 -1.43 -3.18 7.99
C ILE A 272 -2.13 -4.56 7.87
N HIS A 273 -3.42 -4.56 7.54
CA HIS A 273 -4.23 -5.76 7.33
C HIS A 273 -3.73 -6.64 6.18
N MET A 274 -2.93 -6.09 5.26
CA MET A 274 -2.35 -6.84 4.15
C MET A 274 -1.06 -7.57 4.50
N ILE A 275 -0.52 -7.45 5.71
CA ILE A 275 0.59 -8.32 6.11
C ILE A 275 0.04 -9.75 6.27
N PRO A 276 0.62 -10.80 5.64
CA PRO A 276 -0.05 -12.08 5.53
C PRO A 276 -0.37 -12.76 6.88
N PHE A 277 0.47 -12.60 7.90
CA PHE A 277 0.14 -13.16 9.22
C PHE A 277 -1.01 -12.42 9.91
N ILE A 278 -1.19 -11.12 9.64
CA ILE A 278 -2.29 -10.30 10.15
C ILE A 278 -3.58 -10.65 9.42
N LEU A 279 -3.55 -10.80 8.09
CA LEU A 279 -4.69 -11.32 7.34
C LEU A 279 -5.13 -12.69 7.87
N ASN A 280 -4.18 -13.56 8.23
CA ASN A 280 -4.50 -14.86 8.83
C ASN A 280 -5.25 -14.73 10.16
N ILE A 281 -4.92 -13.72 10.98
CA ILE A 281 -5.63 -13.43 12.23
C ILE A 281 -7.04 -12.93 11.90
N ILE A 282 -7.20 -11.98 10.97
CA ILE A 282 -8.50 -11.48 10.53
C ILE A 282 -9.42 -12.62 10.06
N ILE A 283 -8.88 -13.55 9.27
CA ILE A 283 -9.60 -14.74 8.82
C ILE A 283 -10.07 -15.60 10.00
N GLN A 284 -9.23 -15.79 11.03
CA GLN A 284 -9.62 -16.53 12.23
C GLN A 284 -10.75 -15.85 13.01
N LEU A 285 -10.78 -14.52 13.01
CA LEU A 285 -11.80 -13.72 13.69
C LEU A 285 -13.10 -13.56 12.87
N LYS A 286 -13.08 -13.92 11.58
CA LYS A 286 -14.17 -13.67 10.62
C LYS A 286 -15.54 -14.10 11.13
N LYS A 287 -15.67 -15.36 11.56
CA LYS A 287 -16.96 -15.94 11.97
C LYS A 287 -17.45 -15.31 13.27
N GLN A 288 -16.56 -15.14 14.24
CA GLN A 288 -16.88 -14.64 15.58
C GLN A 288 -17.39 -13.20 15.55
N TYR A 289 -16.78 -12.33 14.73
CA TYR A 289 -17.11 -10.91 14.66
C TYR A 289 -17.94 -10.54 13.43
N ASN A 290 -18.48 -11.54 12.72
CA ASN A 290 -19.27 -11.38 11.49
C ASN A 290 -18.62 -10.44 10.45
N ILE A 291 -17.32 -10.64 10.21
CA ILE A 291 -16.57 -9.86 9.22
C ILE A 291 -16.96 -10.33 7.82
N LYS A 292 -17.59 -9.45 7.04
CA LYS A 292 -18.13 -9.79 5.72
C LYS A 292 -17.21 -9.40 4.59
N SER A 293 -16.47 -8.31 4.75
CA SER A 293 -15.73 -7.72 3.65
C SER A 293 -14.40 -7.13 4.09
N ILE A 294 -13.46 -7.03 3.15
CA ILE A 294 -12.11 -6.53 3.38
C ILE A 294 -11.64 -5.70 2.19
N ARG A 295 -10.98 -4.56 2.44
CA ARG A 295 -10.32 -3.74 1.42
C ARG A 295 -9.14 -4.50 0.84
N LEU A 296 -9.11 -4.62 -0.48
CA LEU A 296 -7.97 -5.05 -1.27
C LEU A 296 -7.27 -3.80 -1.86
N PRO A 297 -6.10 -3.39 -1.34
CA PRO A 297 -5.37 -2.22 -1.84
C PRO A 297 -4.60 -2.56 -3.12
N ARG A 298 -5.34 -2.96 -4.15
CA ARG A 298 -4.85 -3.21 -5.49
C ARG A 298 -5.11 -1.97 -6.33
N GLU A 299 -4.09 -1.16 -6.55
CA GLU A 299 -4.18 -0.01 -7.44
C GLU A 299 -3.51 -0.33 -8.78
N LYS A 300 -4.14 0.07 -9.89
CA LYS A 300 -3.49 -0.02 -11.20
C LYS A 300 -2.57 1.19 -11.35
N PHE A 301 -1.36 0.96 -11.84
CA PHE A 301 -0.46 2.08 -12.15
C PHE A 301 -1.03 2.98 -13.25
N TYR A 302 -0.98 4.29 -13.02
CA TYR A 302 -1.33 5.34 -13.97
C TYR A 302 -0.30 6.48 -13.91
N PHE A 303 -0.22 7.22 -15.02
CA PHE A 303 0.50 8.49 -15.10
C PHE A 303 -0.48 9.62 -14.80
N GLY A 304 -0.12 10.56 -13.92
CA GLY A 304 -1.00 11.66 -13.52
C GLY A 304 -0.95 12.05 -12.05
N ALA A 305 -0.22 11.29 -11.21
CA ALA A 305 0.21 11.80 -9.92
C ALA A 305 1.30 12.87 -10.13
N GLY A 306 1.53 13.76 -9.17
CA GLY A 306 2.62 14.74 -9.26
C GLY A 306 3.97 14.04 -9.39
N LEU A 307 4.94 14.64 -10.09
CA LEU A 307 6.27 14.02 -10.28
C LEU A 307 6.89 13.57 -8.93
N ARG A 308 6.68 14.37 -7.88
CA ARG A 308 7.12 14.09 -6.50
C ARG A 308 6.51 12.82 -5.90
N ASP A 309 5.30 12.44 -6.30
CA ASP A 309 4.61 11.26 -5.78
C ASP A 309 5.30 9.97 -6.24
N TYR A 310 5.85 9.96 -7.47
CA TYR A 310 6.61 8.83 -8.02
C TYR A 310 7.99 8.66 -7.37
N PHE A 311 8.56 9.72 -6.80
CA PHE A 311 9.82 9.68 -6.05
C PHE A 311 9.62 9.55 -4.52
N SER A 312 8.38 9.37 -4.07
CA SER A 312 8.04 9.22 -2.66
C SER A 312 7.91 7.75 -2.24
N SER A 313 7.66 7.52 -0.95
CA SER A 313 7.30 6.20 -0.42
C SER A 313 6.02 5.61 -1.04
N ASN A 314 5.19 6.40 -1.74
CA ASN A 314 3.93 5.95 -2.33
C ASN A 314 4.11 4.93 -3.45
N LEU A 315 5.14 5.09 -4.30
CA LEU A 315 5.47 4.09 -5.31
C LEU A 315 5.85 2.75 -4.66
N ILE A 316 6.61 2.81 -3.57
CA ILE A 316 7.00 1.62 -2.79
C ILE A 316 5.76 0.93 -2.22
N LYS A 317 4.89 1.70 -1.56
CA LYS A 317 3.60 1.19 -1.05
C LYS A 317 2.77 0.55 -2.16
N HIS A 318 2.61 1.23 -3.30
CA HIS A 318 1.87 0.73 -4.45
C HIS A 318 2.40 -0.63 -4.94
N LEU A 319 3.72 -0.78 -5.08
CA LEU A 319 4.33 -2.05 -5.50
C LEU A 319 4.09 -3.17 -4.48
N VAL A 320 4.43 -2.91 -3.22
CA VAL A 320 4.31 -3.88 -2.12
C VAL A 320 2.85 -4.32 -1.96
N LEU A 321 1.90 -3.39 -1.94
CA LEU A 321 0.48 -3.68 -1.75
C LEU A 321 -0.14 -4.40 -2.95
N ASN A 322 0.29 -4.10 -4.18
CA ASN A 322 -0.12 -4.88 -5.34
C ASN A 322 0.40 -6.33 -5.28
N ILE A 323 1.66 -6.54 -4.90
CA ILE A 323 2.23 -7.89 -4.72
C ILE A 323 1.42 -8.65 -3.66
N LEU A 324 1.20 -8.04 -2.49
CA LEU A 324 0.46 -8.66 -1.40
C LEU A 324 -1.00 -8.92 -1.75
N SER A 325 -1.64 -8.02 -2.50
CA SER A 325 -2.99 -8.22 -3.01
C SER A 325 -3.08 -9.41 -3.96
N GLU A 326 -2.11 -9.58 -4.87
CA GLU A 326 -2.05 -10.75 -5.77
C GLU A 326 -1.79 -12.06 -5.05
N ILE A 327 -0.94 -12.06 -4.03
CA ILE A 327 -0.66 -13.24 -3.22
C ILE A 327 -1.92 -13.66 -2.42
N GLN A 328 -2.62 -12.68 -1.86
CA GLN A 328 -3.67 -12.94 -0.86
C GLN A 328 -5.08 -13.03 -1.44
N ILE A 329 -5.33 -12.54 -2.66
CA ILE A 329 -6.68 -12.55 -3.26
C ILE A 329 -7.30 -13.95 -3.31
N ARG A 330 -6.51 -14.99 -3.60
CA ARG A 330 -7.00 -16.38 -3.61
C ARG A 330 -7.51 -16.80 -2.24
N LYS A 331 -6.79 -16.38 -1.19
CA LYS A 331 -7.17 -16.65 0.19
C LYS A 331 -8.44 -15.88 0.57
N ILE A 332 -8.47 -14.58 0.29
CA ILE A 332 -9.64 -13.71 0.53
C ILE A 332 -10.90 -14.28 -0.12
N LYS A 333 -10.81 -14.72 -1.38
CA LYS A 333 -11.92 -15.35 -2.10
C LYS A 333 -12.32 -16.70 -1.52
N LYS A 334 -11.34 -17.57 -1.22
CA LYS A 334 -11.59 -18.90 -0.62
C LYS A 334 -12.33 -18.79 0.71
N GLU A 335 -11.95 -17.82 1.54
CA GLU A 335 -12.60 -17.59 2.83
C GLU A 335 -13.94 -16.85 2.68
N GLY A 336 -14.35 -16.46 1.47
CA GLY A 336 -15.66 -15.84 1.19
C GLY A 336 -15.80 -14.43 1.74
N PHE A 337 -14.74 -13.61 1.71
CA PHE A 337 -14.86 -12.17 1.93
C PHE A 337 -15.34 -11.48 0.66
N LYS A 338 -16.27 -10.53 0.79
CA LYS A 338 -16.47 -9.52 -0.25
C LYS A 338 -15.28 -8.56 -0.25
N HIS A 339 -14.91 -8.04 -1.41
CA HIS A 339 -13.79 -7.12 -1.56
C HIS A 339 -14.00 -6.23 -2.78
N ASN A 340 -13.39 -5.05 -2.79
CA ASN A 340 -13.27 -4.23 -3.99
C ASN A 340 -12.36 -4.89 -5.03
N ASP A 341 -12.56 -4.60 -6.31
CA ASP A 341 -11.67 -5.06 -7.39
C ASP A 341 -10.39 -4.24 -7.46
N TYR A 342 -10.52 -2.93 -7.25
CA TYR A 342 -9.44 -1.95 -7.29
C TYR A 342 -9.60 -0.89 -6.19
N LEU A 343 -8.46 -0.36 -5.74
CA LEU A 343 -8.37 0.84 -4.91
C LEU A 343 -7.69 1.93 -5.73
N ILE A 344 -8.13 3.18 -5.59
CA ILE A 344 -7.45 4.38 -6.12
C ILE A 344 -7.02 5.24 -4.93
N GLY A 345 -5.79 5.74 -4.95
CA GLY A 345 -5.27 6.71 -3.99
C GLY A 345 -4.00 6.31 -3.24
N ILE A 346 -3.39 5.15 -3.55
CA ILE A 346 -2.10 4.78 -2.94
C ILE A 346 -0.96 5.60 -3.57
N LEU A 347 -0.93 5.71 -4.91
CA LEU A 347 0.08 6.49 -5.63
C LEU A 347 -0.01 7.99 -5.30
N SER A 348 -1.23 8.52 -5.19
CA SER A 348 -1.50 9.94 -4.91
C SER A 348 -1.86 10.22 -3.44
N THR A 349 -1.47 9.34 -2.50
CA THR A 349 -1.76 9.56 -1.08
C THR A 349 -1.18 10.90 -0.63
N GLY A 350 -2.04 11.78 -0.10
CA GLY A 350 -1.65 13.12 0.34
C GLY A 350 -1.39 14.11 -0.79
N SER A 351 -1.83 13.82 -2.02
CA SER A 351 -1.70 14.71 -3.18
C SER A 351 -2.79 14.50 -4.23
N MET A 352 -3.91 13.88 -3.83
CA MET A 352 -5.02 13.56 -4.73
C MET A 352 -5.64 14.83 -5.33
N SER A 353 -5.81 14.82 -6.65
CA SER A 353 -6.48 15.86 -7.43
C SER A 353 -7.50 15.25 -8.38
N VAL A 354 -8.39 16.08 -8.94
CA VAL A 354 -9.33 15.61 -9.98
C VAL A 354 -8.57 15.01 -11.17
N SER A 355 -7.45 15.63 -11.58
CA SER A 355 -6.63 15.12 -12.70
C SER A 355 -6.02 13.74 -12.40
N SER A 356 -5.42 13.56 -11.22
CA SER A 356 -4.87 12.25 -10.84
C SER A 356 -5.96 11.19 -10.74
N LEU A 357 -7.13 11.55 -10.20
CA LEU A 357 -8.29 10.66 -10.12
C LEU A 357 -8.82 10.27 -11.50
N THR A 358 -9.01 11.23 -12.41
CA THR A 358 -9.43 10.96 -13.80
C THR A 358 -8.46 10.00 -14.49
N ASN A 359 -7.16 10.25 -14.37
CA ASN A 359 -6.14 9.37 -14.94
C ASN A 359 -6.18 7.95 -14.34
N ALA A 360 -6.42 7.84 -13.03
CA ALA A 360 -6.55 6.56 -12.34
C ALA A 360 -7.77 5.78 -12.84
N VAL A 361 -8.93 6.45 -12.95
CA VAL A 361 -10.17 5.88 -13.46
C VAL A 361 -10.03 5.47 -14.92
N ASP A 362 -9.46 6.32 -15.78
CA ASP A 362 -9.20 6.01 -17.19
C ASP A 362 -8.32 4.79 -17.37
N SER A 363 -7.40 4.55 -16.42
CA SER A 363 -6.61 3.34 -16.39
C SER A 363 -7.49 2.09 -16.20
N LEU A 364 -8.62 2.18 -15.49
CA LEU A 364 -9.55 1.09 -15.20
C LEU A 364 -10.65 0.95 -16.26
N SER A 365 -11.17 2.05 -16.79
CA SER A 365 -12.27 2.10 -17.80
C SER A 365 -12.01 1.27 -19.06
N ARG A 366 -10.76 0.86 -19.29
CA ARG A 366 -10.33 -0.02 -20.38
C ARG A 366 -10.70 -1.50 -20.17
N LYS A 367 -11.39 -1.86 -19.09
CA LYS A 367 -11.79 -3.24 -18.77
C LYS A 367 -13.25 -3.50 -19.12
N LYS A 368 -13.51 -4.64 -19.78
CA LYS A 368 -14.85 -5.05 -20.22
C LYS A 368 -15.74 -5.67 -19.13
N GLN A 369 -15.36 -5.59 -17.86
CA GLN A 369 -16.10 -6.20 -16.75
C GLN A 369 -16.68 -5.12 -15.83
N ASN A 370 -17.79 -5.43 -15.17
CA ASN A 370 -18.27 -4.63 -14.06
C ASN A 370 -17.23 -4.71 -12.93
N MET A 371 -16.93 -3.57 -12.31
CA MET A 371 -15.91 -3.49 -11.26
C MET A 371 -16.42 -2.64 -10.12
N ILE A 372 -16.05 -3.05 -8.91
CA ILE A 372 -16.20 -2.22 -7.72
C ILE A 372 -14.85 -1.57 -7.42
N VAL A 373 -14.81 -0.25 -7.43
CA VAL A 373 -13.60 0.55 -7.21
C VAL A 373 -13.78 1.37 -5.95
N GLU A 374 -12.88 1.22 -5.01
CA GLU A 374 -12.83 2.07 -3.84
C GLU A 374 -11.88 3.23 -4.10
N ILE A 375 -12.27 4.46 -3.77
CA ILE A 375 -11.44 5.65 -3.95
C ILE A 375 -11.15 6.21 -2.55
N LEU A 376 -9.87 6.16 -2.18
CA LEU A 376 -9.37 6.53 -0.87
C LEU A 376 -9.03 8.02 -0.81
N PHE A 377 -9.51 8.68 0.24
CA PHE A 377 -9.22 10.07 0.57
C PHE A 377 -8.86 10.22 2.05
N HIS A 378 -8.16 11.32 2.38
CA HIS A 378 -7.82 11.71 3.75
C HIS A 378 -8.18 13.18 4.00
N PRO A 379 -9.46 13.59 3.85
CA PRO A 379 -9.83 14.98 4.02
C PRO A 379 -9.69 15.44 5.47
N GLY A 380 -9.41 16.72 5.64
CA GLY A 380 -9.38 17.38 6.94
C GLY A 380 -7.97 17.65 7.46
N PHE A 381 -7.86 18.64 8.34
CA PHE A 381 -6.59 19.18 8.80
C PHE A 381 -6.68 19.59 10.25
N VAL A 382 -5.60 19.40 10.99
CA VAL A 382 -5.47 19.88 12.36
C VAL A 382 -4.54 21.09 12.35
N ASN A 383 -5.05 22.23 12.81
CA ASN A 383 -4.27 23.48 12.86
C ASN A 383 -3.35 23.52 14.08
N ASP A 384 -3.87 23.13 15.25
CA ASP A 384 -3.08 23.01 16.47
C ASP A 384 -2.68 21.55 16.70
N ARG A 385 -1.39 21.26 16.54
CA ARG A 385 -0.82 19.92 16.72
C ARG A 385 -1.10 19.33 18.11
N ASN A 386 -1.32 20.19 19.12
CA ASN A 386 -1.66 19.76 20.47
C ASN A 386 -3.01 19.06 20.54
N ASN A 387 -3.90 19.25 19.56
CA ASN A 387 -5.20 18.56 19.53
C ASN A 387 -5.06 17.06 19.22
N ILE A 388 -3.86 16.59 18.85
CA ILE A 388 -3.54 15.18 18.60
C ILE A 388 -2.82 14.60 19.82
N GLU A 389 -3.53 14.37 20.92
CA GLU A 389 -2.94 13.96 22.20
C GLU A 389 -2.76 12.44 22.38
N TRP A 390 -3.33 11.64 21.48
CA TRP A 390 -3.40 10.17 21.63
C TRP A 390 -2.17 9.43 21.09
N THR A 391 -1.25 10.15 20.44
CA THR A 391 -0.02 9.64 19.83
C THR A 391 1.13 10.63 20.05
N LYS A 392 2.33 10.13 20.32
CA LYS A 392 3.57 10.93 20.34
C LYS A 392 4.37 10.84 19.04
N ASN A 393 3.84 10.16 18.02
CA ASN A 393 4.56 9.92 16.78
C ASN A 393 4.46 11.13 15.84
N ASN A 394 5.52 11.92 15.79
CA ASN A 394 5.59 13.14 14.98
C ASN A 394 5.31 12.91 13.49
N ILE A 395 5.63 11.74 12.92
CA ILE A 395 5.38 11.46 11.50
C ILE A 395 3.88 11.50 11.20
N PHE A 396 3.05 10.96 12.10
CA PHE A 396 1.60 10.99 11.94
C PHE A 396 1.03 12.37 12.28
N ILE A 397 1.52 13.02 13.33
CA ILE A 397 1.11 14.39 13.68
C ILE A 397 1.39 15.37 12.51
N ASP A 398 2.56 15.25 11.88
CA ASP A 398 2.93 16.02 10.68
C ASP A 398 1.97 15.71 9.51
N TYR A 399 1.56 14.45 9.35
CA TYR A 399 0.63 14.04 8.31
C TYR A 399 -0.78 14.60 8.52
N TYR A 400 -1.30 14.57 9.74
CA TYR A 400 -2.61 15.12 10.11
C TYR A 400 -2.67 16.65 10.01
N SER A 401 -1.50 17.30 10.17
CA SER A 401 -1.33 18.76 10.04
C SER A 401 -0.78 19.15 8.66
N ASN A 402 -0.96 18.30 7.64
CA ASN A 402 -0.46 18.57 6.29
C ASN A 402 -1.51 19.32 5.46
N PHE A 403 -1.14 20.49 4.92
CA PHE A 403 -1.99 21.32 4.06
C PHE A 403 -2.56 20.59 2.83
N GLN A 404 -1.94 19.50 2.38
CA GLN A 404 -2.50 18.71 1.29
C GLN A 404 -3.83 18.04 1.64
N ARG A 405 -4.09 17.75 2.92
CA ARG A 405 -5.39 17.23 3.35
C ARG A 405 -6.50 18.29 3.30
N ILE A 406 -6.15 19.58 3.41
CA ILE A 406 -7.07 20.70 3.13
C ILE A 406 -7.43 20.68 1.64
N LYS A 407 -6.43 20.62 0.76
CA LYS A 407 -6.64 20.56 -0.69
C LYS A 407 -7.47 19.37 -1.12
N GLU A 408 -7.28 18.22 -0.46
CA GLU A 408 -8.10 17.03 -0.70
C GLU A 408 -9.55 17.26 -0.28
N LYS A 409 -9.82 17.93 0.87
CA LYS A 409 -11.17 18.38 1.23
C LYS A 409 -11.74 19.34 0.17
N GLU A 410 -11.01 20.39 -0.20
CA GLU A 410 -11.46 21.37 -1.19
C GLU A 410 -11.84 20.71 -2.52
N MET A 411 -11.02 19.77 -2.98
CA MET A 411 -11.29 18.96 -4.17
C MET A 411 -12.60 18.17 -4.03
N LEU A 412 -12.87 17.55 -2.88
CA LEU A 412 -14.14 16.84 -2.63
C LEU A 412 -15.36 17.77 -2.66
N PHE A 413 -15.20 19.07 -2.41
CA PHE A 413 -16.28 20.07 -2.52
C PHE A 413 -16.42 20.68 -3.92
N SER A 414 -15.43 20.48 -4.79
CA SER A 414 -15.39 21.08 -6.13
C SER A 414 -16.51 20.57 -7.05
N LYS A 415 -16.91 21.41 -8.02
CA LYS A 415 -17.89 21.03 -9.04
C LYS A 415 -17.33 19.96 -9.97
N GLU A 416 -16.04 20.01 -10.23
CA GLU A 416 -15.29 19.09 -11.08
C GLU A 416 -15.33 17.67 -10.52
N TYR A 417 -15.07 17.50 -9.22
CA TYR A 417 -15.18 16.21 -8.56
C TYR A 417 -16.62 15.69 -8.59
N LYS A 418 -17.61 16.53 -8.26
CA LYS A 418 -19.02 16.14 -8.30
C LYS A 418 -19.48 15.74 -9.70
N CYS A 419 -19.03 16.45 -10.72
CA CYS A 419 -19.29 16.11 -12.11
C CYS A 419 -18.71 14.74 -12.48
N LEU A 420 -17.46 14.47 -12.08
CA LEU A 420 -16.84 13.16 -12.26
C LEU A 420 -17.62 12.07 -11.52
N LEU A 421 -18.02 12.31 -10.27
CA LEU A 421 -18.74 11.37 -9.43
C LEU A 421 -20.09 10.96 -10.04
N ASN A 422 -20.80 11.91 -10.66
CA ASN A 422 -22.08 11.68 -11.34
C ASN A 422 -21.98 10.76 -12.57
N THR A 423 -20.77 10.48 -13.07
CA THR A 423 -20.56 9.53 -14.18
C THR A 423 -20.53 8.06 -13.73
N PHE A 424 -20.61 7.79 -12.42
CA PHE A 424 -20.51 6.45 -11.85
C PHE A 424 -21.71 6.08 -11.00
N HIS A 425 -21.96 4.77 -10.90
CA HIS A 425 -22.86 4.24 -9.87
C HIS A 425 -22.14 4.24 -8.52
N ILE A 426 -22.71 4.89 -7.50
CA ILE A 426 -22.10 5.00 -6.16
C ILE A 426 -22.76 3.99 -5.22
N VAL A 427 -21.95 3.27 -4.45
CA VAL A 427 -22.46 2.37 -3.39
C VAL A 427 -21.73 2.61 -2.08
N ASN A 428 -22.42 2.35 -0.98
CA ASN A 428 -21.85 2.53 0.36
C ASN A 428 -21.35 1.20 0.95
N ARG A 429 -21.66 0.06 0.30
CA ARG A 429 -21.37 -1.32 0.75
C ARG A 429 -20.89 -2.21 -0.40
N LEU A 430 -20.12 -3.24 -0.06
CA LEU A 430 -19.64 -4.29 -0.97
C LEU A 430 -20.63 -5.45 -1.13
#